data_AF-A0A1I5LQE5-F1
#
_entry.id   AF-A0A1I5LQE5-F1
#
_cell.length_a   1.000
_cell.length_b   1.000
_cell.length_c   1.000
_cell.angle_alpha   90.00
_cell.angle_beta   90.00
_cell.angle_gamma   90.00
#
_symmetry.space_group_name_H-M   'P 1'
#
loop_
_entity.id
_entity.type
_entity.pdbx_description
1 polymer ?
#
loop_
_entity_poly.entity_id
_entity_poly.type
_entity_poly.pdbx_seq_one_letter_code
_entity_poly.pdbx_strand_id
1 'polypeptide(L)'
;MKKIWIHKKVYSLDMPLDDIEKDLETELRDYFKTEIGVSVKMVGDNVVEVLFHRTMNVDAHEDTILEQDTWLLTGEGHDNFVPAYSSAGSFAHFPNMVYYIDKTDFEDAYKRNAEFYSGCKIKKVTVTEWSTMLILRVEFEQ
;
A
#
# COMPACT_ATOMS: atom_id res chain seq x y z
N MET A 1 3.46 14.65 14.72
CA MET A 1 3.15 14.86 13.28
C MET A 1 3.04 13.49 12.64
N LYS A 2 1.84 13.09 12.22
CA LYS A 2 1.60 11.77 11.65
C LYS A 2 1.94 11.81 10.16
N LYS A 3 2.59 10.78 9.67
CA LYS A 3 2.97 10.65 8.27
C LYS A 3 2.65 9.24 7.80
N ILE A 4 2.15 9.11 6.58
CA ILE A 4 1.90 7.82 5.96
C ILE A 4 2.88 7.61 4.80
N TRP A 5 3.39 6.40 4.65
CA TRP A 5 4.25 6.01 3.54
C TRP A 5 3.43 5.22 2.51
N ILE A 6 3.27 5.71 1.29
CA ILE A 6 2.47 5.07 0.26
C ILE A 6 3.19 5.21 -1.07
N HIS A 7 3.29 4.13 -1.82
CA HIS A 7 3.88 4.09 -3.15
C HIS A 7 5.15 4.93 -3.25
N LYS A 8 6.23 4.51 -2.57
CA LYS A 8 7.53 5.20 -2.56
C LYS A 8 7.59 6.54 -1.82
N LYS A 9 6.47 7.21 -1.53
CA LYS A 9 6.46 8.55 -0.92
C LYS A 9 5.98 8.57 0.52
N VAL A 10 6.38 9.61 1.26
CA VAL A 10 5.91 9.89 2.61
C VAL A 10 5.10 11.17 2.61
N TYR A 11 3.83 11.08 3.00
CA TYR A 11 2.91 12.20 3.09
C TYR A 11 2.72 12.63 4.54
N SER A 12 2.76 13.94 4.79
CA SER A 12 2.33 14.51 6.06
C SER A 12 0.80 14.47 6.14
N LEU A 13 0.24 13.94 7.23
CA LEU A 13 -1.22 13.98 7.43
C LEU A 13 -1.74 15.34 7.93
N ASP A 14 -0.86 16.33 8.09
CA ASP A 14 -1.23 17.72 8.37
C ASP A 14 -1.57 18.51 7.09
N MET A 15 -1.30 17.94 5.90
CA MET A 15 -1.68 18.56 4.62
C MET A 15 -3.12 18.18 4.24
N PRO A 16 -3.77 18.96 3.35
CA PRO A 16 -5.09 18.60 2.83
C PRO A 16 -5.07 17.19 2.20
N LEU A 17 -6.02 16.34 2.57
CA LEU A 17 -6.06 14.96 2.08
C LEU A 17 -6.27 14.91 0.56
N ASP A 18 -7.07 15.82 -0.01
CA ASP A 18 -7.25 15.99 -1.45
C ASP A 18 -5.93 16.27 -2.20
N ASP A 19 -4.94 16.89 -1.54
CA ASP A 19 -3.62 17.13 -2.14
C ASP A 19 -2.79 15.85 -2.15
N ILE A 20 -2.92 15.01 -1.11
CA ILE A 20 -2.31 13.66 -1.06
C ILE A 20 -2.94 12.79 -2.16
N GLU A 21 -4.26 12.79 -2.27
CA GLU A 21 -5.01 12.05 -3.30
C GLU A 21 -4.51 12.42 -4.69
N LYS A 22 -4.52 13.71 -5.06
CA LYS A 22 -4.11 14.18 -6.39
C LYS A 22 -2.65 13.87 -6.74
N ASP A 23 -1.75 14.01 -5.76
CA ASP A 23 -0.33 13.68 -5.96
C ASP A 23 -0.16 12.17 -6.17
N LEU A 24 -0.82 11.35 -5.35
CA LEU A 24 -0.75 9.90 -5.45
C LEU A 24 -1.39 9.39 -6.76
N GLU A 25 -2.56 9.91 -7.16
CA GLU A 25 -3.17 9.59 -8.46
C GLU A 25 -2.25 9.95 -9.63
N THR A 26 -1.56 11.09 -9.54
CA THR A 26 -0.62 11.52 -10.57
C THR A 26 0.59 10.59 -10.66
N GLU A 27 1.16 10.23 -9.53
CA GLU A 27 2.29 9.30 -9.46
C GLU A 27 1.92 7.90 -9.96
N LEU A 28 0.77 7.38 -9.55
CA LEU A 28 0.26 6.09 -10.00
C LEU A 28 -0.05 6.08 -11.50
N ARG A 29 -0.64 7.16 -12.02
CA ARG A 29 -0.86 7.32 -13.46
C ARG A 29 0.45 7.35 -14.23
N ASP A 30 1.47 8.04 -13.70
CA ASP A 30 2.77 8.10 -14.36
C ASP A 30 3.53 6.77 -14.29
N TYR A 31 3.38 6.02 -13.20
CA TYR A 31 4.02 4.72 -13.01
C TYR A 31 3.34 3.61 -13.83
N PHE A 32 2.02 3.44 -13.68
CA PHE A 32 1.26 2.37 -14.32
C PHE A 32 0.71 2.71 -15.70
N LYS A 33 0.84 3.98 -16.14
CA LYS A 33 0.26 4.49 -17.40
C LYS A 33 -1.25 4.28 -17.50
N THR A 34 -1.94 4.30 -16.36
CA THR A 34 -3.38 4.10 -16.24
C THR A 34 -3.94 4.94 -15.10
N GLU A 35 -5.21 5.36 -15.20
CA GLU A 35 -5.86 6.09 -14.11
C GLU A 35 -6.21 5.12 -12.97
N ILE A 36 -5.78 5.44 -11.76
CA ILE A 36 -6.17 4.74 -10.53
C ILE A 36 -6.77 5.79 -9.61
N GLY A 37 -8.05 5.65 -9.29
CA GLY A 37 -8.71 6.58 -8.38
C GLY A 37 -8.23 6.35 -6.95
N VAL A 38 -7.98 7.41 -6.20
CA VAL A 38 -7.52 7.33 -4.81
C VAL A 38 -8.45 8.13 -3.91
N SER A 39 -8.76 7.58 -2.74
CA SER A 39 -9.36 8.36 -1.65
C SER A 39 -8.60 8.17 -0.35
N VAL A 40 -8.30 9.26 0.35
CA VAL A 40 -7.60 9.30 1.62
C VAL A 40 -8.52 9.94 2.65
N LYS A 41 -8.72 9.27 3.78
CA LYS A 41 -9.52 9.82 4.88
C LYS A 41 -8.96 9.46 6.24
N MET A 42 -9.22 10.32 7.21
CA MET A 42 -9.01 10.03 8.62
C MET A 42 -10.23 9.33 9.21
N VAL A 43 -9.99 8.28 10.00
CA VAL A 43 -11.02 7.55 10.76
C VAL A 43 -10.72 7.76 12.25
N GLY A 44 -11.40 8.74 12.84
CA GLY A 44 -10.99 9.26 14.16
C GLY A 44 -9.63 9.96 14.08
N ASP A 45 -8.94 10.05 15.22
CA ASP A 45 -7.76 10.92 15.33
C ASP A 45 -6.44 10.25 14.91
N ASN A 46 -6.37 8.91 14.91
CA ASN A 46 -5.13 8.16 14.74
C ASN A 46 -5.17 7.06 13.68
N VAL A 47 -6.23 6.97 12.89
CA VAL A 47 -6.31 6.01 11.78
C VAL A 47 -6.44 6.77 10.48
N VAL A 48 -5.64 6.40 9.50
CA VAL A 48 -5.80 6.82 8.10
C VAL A 48 -6.21 5.61 7.26
N GLU A 49 -7.15 5.83 6.35
CA GLU A 49 -7.53 4.87 5.32
C GLU A 49 -7.19 5.45 3.95
N VAL A 50 -6.54 4.64 3.12
CA VAL A 50 -6.29 4.94 1.71
C VAL A 50 -6.94 3.86 0.87
N LEU A 51 -7.86 4.29 0.02
CA LEU A 51 -8.63 3.46 -0.88
C LEU A 51 -8.11 3.65 -2.29
N PHE A 52 -7.83 2.55 -2.97
CA PHE A 52 -7.46 2.55 -4.38
C PHE A 52 -8.59 1.91 -5.18
N HIS A 53 -9.16 2.66 -6.11
CA HIS A 53 -10.20 2.20 -7.02
C HIS A 53 -9.54 1.57 -8.25
N ARG A 54 -9.69 0.25 -8.38
CA ARG A 54 -9.14 -0.52 -9.49
C ARG A 54 -9.98 -0.29 -10.74
N THR A 55 -9.30 -0.26 -11.88
CA THR A 55 -9.95 -0.20 -13.20
C THR A 55 -10.43 -1.56 -13.71
N MET A 56 -10.02 -2.64 -13.05
CA MET A 56 -10.39 -4.02 -13.38
C MET A 56 -10.79 -4.79 -12.13
N ASN A 57 -11.68 -5.77 -12.32
CA ASN A 57 -12.02 -6.72 -11.27
C ASN A 57 -10.89 -7.73 -11.07
N VAL A 58 -10.63 -8.03 -9.81
CA VAL A 58 -9.66 -9.06 -9.41
C VAL A 58 -10.35 -10.02 -8.45
N ASP A 59 -10.03 -11.30 -8.56
CA ASP A 59 -10.53 -12.32 -7.65
C ASP A 59 -9.80 -12.17 -6.32
N ALA A 60 -10.43 -11.44 -5.40
CA ALA A 60 -9.93 -11.21 -4.06
C ALA A 60 -10.00 -12.50 -3.24
N HIS A 61 -8.93 -12.78 -2.49
CA HIS A 61 -8.88 -13.92 -1.57
C HIS A 61 -8.75 -13.42 -0.14
N GLU A 62 -9.38 -14.11 0.81
CA GLU A 62 -9.52 -13.60 2.19
C GLU A 62 -8.17 -13.42 2.89
N ASP A 63 -7.25 -14.38 2.75
CA ASP A 63 -6.00 -14.45 3.51
C ASP A 63 -4.75 -14.05 2.72
N THR A 64 -4.91 -13.65 1.46
CA THR A 64 -3.79 -13.26 0.60
C THR A 64 -3.99 -11.88 0.00
N ILE A 65 -2.91 -11.32 -0.53
CA ILE A 65 -2.90 -10.12 -1.35
C ILE A 65 -2.16 -10.42 -2.66
N LEU A 66 -2.64 -9.88 -3.76
CA LEU A 66 -1.93 -10.01 -5.04
C LEU A 66 -0.61 -9.24 -4.98
N GLU A 67 0.42 -9.81 -5.57
CA GLU A 67 1.73 -9.15 -5.68
C GLU A 67 1.61 -7.76 -6.35
N GLN A 68 0.76 -7.62 -7.37
CA GLN A 68 0.50 -6.35 -8.04
C GLN A 68 -0.06 -5.28 -7.09
N ASP A 69 -0.87 -5.66 -6.11
CA ASP A 69 -1.36 -4.74 -5.09
C ASP A 69 -0.28 -4.37 -4.09
N THR A 70 0.63 -5.29 -3.78
CA THR A 70 1.79 -4.94 -2.98
C THR A 70 2.63 -3.89 -3.69
N TRP A 71 2.77 -3.96 -5.02
CA TRP A 71 3.44 -2.95 -5.82
C TRP A 71 2.68 -1.63 -5.85
N LEU A 72 1.35 -1.69 -5.92
CA LEU A 72 0.50 -0.50 -5.82
C LEU A 72 0.75 0.24 -4.49
N LEU A 73 0.78 -0.50 -3.37
CA LEU A 73 0.93 0.08 -2.03
C LEU A 73 2.35 0.54 -1.71
N THR A 74 3.36 -0.18 -2.20
CA THR A 74 4.77 0.03 -1.78
C THR A 74 5.60 0.71 -2.85
N GLY A 75 5.22 0.55 -4.12
CA GLY A 75 6.03 0.87 -5.28
C GLY A 75 7.30 0.02 -5.29
N GLU A 76 7.21 -1.25 -5.68
CA GLU A 76 8.36 -2.15 -5.64
C GLU A 76 9.59 -1.59 -6.39
N GLY A 77 10.77 -1.89 -5.84
CA GLY A 77 12.06 -1.34 -6.28
C GLY A 77 12.46 -0.01 -5.63
N HIS A 78 11.73 0.48 -4.62
CA HIS A 78 12.16 1.61 -3.81
C HIS A 78 13.26 1.20 -2.82
N ASP A 79 14.32 2.02 -2.74
CA ASP A 79 15.57 1.71 -2.02
C ASP A 79 15.33 1.26 -0.58
N ASN A 80 15.70 0.00 -0.28
CA ASN A 80 15.62 -0.66 1.04
C ASN A 80 14.23 -1.19 1.45
N PHE A 81 13.23 -1.25 0.55
CA PHE A 81 12.00 -2.00 0.86
C PHE A 81 12.34 -3.47 1.09
N VAL A 82 11.99 -3.99 2.26
CA VAL A 82 12.11 -5.42 2.59
C VAL A 82 10.75 -6.08 2.32
N PRO A 83 10.60 -6.82 1.20
CA PRO A 83 9.34 -7.48 0.90
C PRO A 83 9.02 -8.58 1.91
N ALA A 84 7.74 -8.93 2.00
CA ALA A 84 7.25 -10.03 2.82
C ALA A 84 7.70 -11.41 2.32
N TYR A 85 7.98 -11.53 1.02
CA TYR A 85 8.46 -12.77 0.41
C TYR A 85 9.99 -12.84 0.47
N SER A 86 10.54 -14.04 0.71
CA SER A 86 12.00 -14.23 0.67
C SER A 86 12.53 -14.09 -0.76
N SER A 87 13.72 -13.50 -0.90
CA SER A 87 14.47 -13.44 -2.17
C SER A 87 14.90 -14.82 -2.70
N ALA A 88 14.56 -15.93 -2.02
CA ALA A 88 14.71 -17.28 -2.54
C ALA A 88 13.49 -17.70 -3.41
N GLY A 89 12.34 -17.02 -3.28
CA GLY A 89 11.16 -17.21 -4.14
C GLY A 89 11.32 -16.63 -5.55
N SER A 90 12.34 -15.78 -5.77
CA SER A 90 12.64 -15.17 -7.08
C SER A 90 13.42 -16.08 -8.03
N PHE A 91 13.61 -17.37 -7.68
CA PHE A 91 14.30 -18.33 -8.54
C PHE A 91 13.62 -18.54 -9.90
N ALA A 92 12.34 -18.16 -10.03
CA ALA A 92 11.69 -17.96 -11.32
C ALA A 92 10.44 -17.08 -11.16
N HIS A 93 10.61 -15.77 -11.32
CA HIS A 93 9.47 -14.90 -11.62
C HIS A 93 9.03 -15.21 -13.05
N PHE A 94 8.00 -16.05 -13.19
CA PHE A 94 7.49 -16.47 -14.48
C PHE A 94 6.55 -15.39 -15.01
N PRO A 95 6.84 -14.80 -16.18
CA PRO A 95 5.92 -13.85 -16.78
C PRO A 95 4.56 -14.53 -17.01
N ASN A 96 3.48 -13.86 -16.59
CA ASN A 96 2.08 -14.30 -16.67
C ASN A 96 1.57 -15.27 -15.58
N MET A 97 2.29 -15.45 -14.47
CA MET A 97 1.70 -16.07 -13.27
C MET A 97 1.13 -15.01 -12.32
N VAL A 98 0.02 -15.36 -11.67
CA VAL A 98 -0.53 -14.59 -10.56
C VAL A 98 0.15 -15.07 -9.29
N TYR A 99 0.75 -14.14 -8.55
CA TYR A 99 1.41 -14.41 -7.29
C TYR A 99 0.58 -13.84 -6.14
N TYR A 100 0.41 -14.67 -5.12
CA TYR A 100 -0.30 -14.34 -3.89
C TYR A 100 0.69 -14.32 -2.73
N ILE A 101 0.59 -13.28 -1.91
CA ILE A 101 1.39 -13.09 -0.70
C ILE A 101 0.46 -13.24 0.49
N ASP A 102 0.92 -13.88 1.55
CA ASP A 102 0.17 -13.94 2.80
C ASP A 102 -0.09 -12.52 3.31
N LYS A 103 -1.36 -12.22 3.61
CA LYS A 103 -1.77 -10.87 4.00
C LYS A 103 -1.12 -10.43 5.30
N THR A 104 -0.96 -11.33 6.27
CA THR A 104 -0.34 -11.02 7.57
C THR A 104 1.13 -10.71 7.38
N ASP A 105 1.84 -11.52 6.58
CA ASP A 105 3.24 -11.28 6.26
C ASP A 105 3.44 -9.93 5.55
N PHE A 106 2.53 -9.59 4.60
CA PHE A 106 2.53 -8.28 3.95
C PHE A 106 2.31 -7.13 4.93
N GLU A 107 1.28 -7.21 5.78
CA GLU A 107 0.94 -6.17 6.74
C GLU A 107 2.10 -5.90 7.72
N ASP A 108 2.76 -6.97 8.20
CA ASP A 108 3.92 -6.88 9.07
C ASP A 108 5.14 -6.27 8.36
N ALA A 109 5.40 -6.68 7.11
CA ALA A 109 6.46 -6.09 6.30
C ALA A 109 6.19 -4.62 6.01
N TYR A 110 4.99 -4.27 5.57
CA TYR A 110 4.58 -2.90 5.30
C TYR A 110 4.73 -2.05 6.56
N LYS A 111 4.27 -2.52 7.74
CA LYS A 111 4.42 -1.82 9.02
C LYS A 111 5.88 -1.46 9.28
N ARG A 112 6.81 -2.43 9.23
CA ARG A 112 8.24 -2.19 9.48
C ARG A 112 8.83 -1.14 8.53
N ASN A 113 8.49 -1.23 7.24
CA ASN A 113 8.97 -0.29 6.23
C ASN A 113 8.37 1.11 6.43
N ALA A 114 7.06 1.19 6.67
CA ALA A 114 6.36 2.45 6.90
C ALA A 114 6.90 3.16 8.15
N GLU A 115 7.18 2.46 9.25
CA GLU A 115 7.84 3.05 10.42
C GLU A 115 9.23 3.59 10.08
N PHE A 116 10.02 2.85 9.28
CA PHE A 116 11.35 3.27 8.84
C PHE A 116 11.31 4.55 7.99
N TYR A 117 10.47 4.60 6.95
CA TYR A 117 10.40 5.75 6.04
C TYR A 117 9.69 6.96 6.65
N SER A 118 8.59 6.75 7.36
CA SER A 118 7.78 7.85 7.91
C SER A 118 8.35 8.43 9.21
N GLY A 119 9.16 7.64 9.94
CA GLY A 119 9.59 7.94 11.30
C GLY A 119 8.45 7.93 12.33
N CYS A 120 7.26 7.46 11.95
CA CYS A 120 6.10 7.37 12.84
C CYS A 120 5.99 5.96 13.43
N LYS A 121 5.50 5.87 14.67
CA LYS A 121 5.14 4.59 15.28
C LYS A 121 3.76 4.15 14.84
N ILE A 122 3.67 2.91 14.35
CA ILE A 122 2.44 2.35 13.79
C ILE A 122 1.97 1.24 14.73
N LYS A 123 0.77 1.39 15.28
CA LYS A 123 0.15 0.37 16.11
C LYS A 123 -0.25 -0.83 15.26
N LYS A 124 -1.00 -0.57 14.18
CA LYS A 124 -1.56 -1.63 13.33
C LYS A 124 -1.63 -1.20 11.86
N VAL A 125 -1.39 -2.16 10.98
CA VAL A 125 -1.68 -2.05 9.54
C VAL A 125 -2.71 -3.10 9.21
N THR A 126 -3.64 -2.79 8.31
CA THR A 126 -4.57 -3.78 7.77
C THR A 126 -4.80 -3.50 6.30
N VAL A 127 -4.81 -4.53 5.47
CA VAL A 127 -5.17 -4.44 4.07
C VAL A 127 -6.42 -5.26 3.79
N THR A 128 -7.41 -4.59 3.22
CA THR A 128 -8.64 -5.22 2.78
C THR A 128 -8.70 -5.15 1.26
N GLU A 129 -8.73 -6.32 0.63
CA GLU A 129 -8.89 -6.46 -0.81
C GLU A 129 -10.34 -6.81 -1.14
N TRP A 130 -10.97 -6.01 -1.99
CA TRP A 130 -12.25 -6.32 -2.64
C TRP A 130 -12.03 -6.36 -4.15
N SER A 131 -13.00 -6.88 -4.90
CA SER A 131 -12.86 -7.08 -6.35
C SER A 131 -12.47 -5.82 -7.12
N THR A 132 -12.99 -4.65 -6.73
CA THR A 132 -12.75 -3.36 -7.41
C THR A 132 -11.93 -2.38 -6.59
N MET A 133 -11.51 -2.74 -5.38
CA MET A 133 -10.87 -1.77 -4.49
C MET A 133 -9.92 -2.43 -3.50
N LEU A 134 -8.85 -1.71 -3.21
CA LEU A 134 -7.88 -2.05 -2.19
C LEU A 134 -7.93 -0.98 -1.10
N ILE A 135 -8.05 -1.38 0.15
CA ILE A 135 -8.04 -0.47 1.30
C ILE A 135 -6.81 -0.76 2.13
N LEU A 136 -5.93 0.22 2.26
CA LEU A 136 -4.87 0.25 3.26
C LEU A 136 -5.35 1.06 4.46
N ARG A 137 -5.34 0.45 5.65
CA ARG A 137 -5.62 1.12 6.92
C ARG A 137 -4.36 1.13 7.77
N VAL A 138 -3.97 2.31 8.25
CA VAL A 138 -2.81 2.51 9.14
C VAL A 138 -3.27 3.19 10.42
N GLU A 139 -3.12 2.51 11.55
CA GLU A 139 -3.36 3.03 12.89
C GLU A 139 -2.04 3.43 13.53
N PHE A 140 -1.90 4.70 13.90
CA PHE A 140 -0.73 5.24 14.61
C PHE A 140 -0.85 5.04 16.12
N GLU A 141 0.30 4.92 16.79
CA GLU A 141 0.35 5.07 18.25
C GLU A 141 -0.12 6.49 18.65
N GLN A 142 -0.72 6.60 19.84
CA GLN A 142 -1.19 7.87 20.39
C GLN A 142 -0.06 8.66 21.04
#